data_AF-A0A496WAQ0-F1
#
_entry.id   AF-A0A496WAQ0-F1
#
_cell.length_a   1.000
_cell.length_b   1.000
_cell.length_c   1.000
_cell.angle_alpha   90.00
_cell.angle_beta   90.00
_cell.angle_gamma   90.00
#
_symmetry.space_group_name_H-M   'P 1'
#
loop_
_entity.id
_entity.type
_entity.pdbx_description
1 polymer ?
#
loop_
_entity_poly.entity_id
_entity_poly.type
_entity_poly.pdbx_seq_one_letter_code
_entity_poly.pdbx_strand_id
1 'polypeptide(L)'
;MPITIEFTVNNGDQSFKEDSVTFATTEELFEFISPGGGCENMPSDLGEIRMIFLPPEHPNITNPIADNRATLQLGIVLITAPLATIVQVSQEIIDKLGRGELSEAFLAAAHANY
;
A
#
# COMPACT_ATOMS: atom_id res chain seq x y z
N MET A 1 4.98 10.89 -6.45
CA MET A 1 5.68 10.67 -5.16
C MET A 1 6.08 9.22 -5.17
N PRO A 2 7.38 8.87 -5.13
CA PRO A 2 7.77 7.48 -5.29
C PRO A 2 7.19 6.59 -4.19
N ILE A 3 6.78 5.39 -4.59
CA ILE A 3 6.13 4.40 -3.76
C ILE A 3 6.92 3.10 -3.90
N THR A 4 7.30 2.48 -2.80
CA THR A 4 7.88 1.15 -2.81
C THR A 4 6.91 0.21 -2.12
N ILE A 5 6.47 -0.84 -2.81
CA ILE A 5 5.76 -1.96 -2.21
C ILE A 5 6.77 -3.06 -1.91
N GLU A 6 6.81 -3.51 -0.65
CA GLU A 6 7.62 -4.64 -0.21
C GLU A 6 6.71 -5.79 0.18
N PHE A 7 7.06 -6.99 -0.27
CA PHE A 7 6.35 -8.23 0.03
C PHE A 7 7.16 -9.04 1.02
N THR A 8 6.52 -9.47 2.10
CA THR A 8 7.16 -10.27 3.15
C THR A 8 6.37 -11.55 3.37
N VAL A 9 7.07 -12.69 3.37
CA VAL A 9 6.52 -14.00 3.69
C VAL A 9 6.87 -14.37 5.12
N ASN A 10 5.90 -14.93 5.84
CA ASN A 10 6.11 -15.48 7.17
C ASN A 10 6.22 -17.00 7.09
N ASN A 11 7.34 -17.55 7.56
CA ASN A 11 7.55 -18.99 7.72
C ASN A 11 7.85 -19.31 9.18
N GLY A 12 6.81 -19.62 9.96
CA GLY A 12 6.90 -19.78 11.41
C GLY A 12 7.27 -18.45 12.09
N ASP A 13 8.36 -18.44 12.85
CA ASP A 13 8.84 -17.24 13.56
C ASP A 13 9.73 -16.32 12.70
N GLN A 14 9.91 -16.63 11.41
CA GLN A 14 10.82 -15.90 10.51
C GLN A 14 10.06 -15.19 9.39
N SER A 15 10.26 -13.88 9.28
CA SER A 15 9.75 -13.04 8.19
C SER A 15 10.87 -12.73 7.19
N PHE A 16 10.66 -12.98 5.91
CA PHE A 16 11.64 -12.69 4.85
C PHE A 16 11.05 -11.79 3.77
N LYS A 17 11.79 -10.76 3.35
CA LYS A 17 11.44 -9.97 2.18
C LYS A 17 11.60 -10.83 0.93
N GLU A 18 10.51 -11.04 0.21
CA GLU A 18 10.48 -11.87 -0.99
C GLU A 18 10.72 -11.02 -2.25
N ASP A 19 10.01 -9.90 -2.37
CA ASP A 19 10.09 -9.02 -3.54
C ASP A 19 9.84 -7.55 -3.17
N SER A 20 10.17 -6.64 -4.08
CA SER A 20 9.71 -5.26 -4.01
C SER A 20 9.53 -4.64 -5.38
N VAL A 21 8.43 -3.89 -5.52
CA VAL A 21 8.10 -3.11 -6.71
C VAL A 21 8.16 -1.63 -6.36
N THR A 22 8.68 -0.79 -7.26
CA THR A 22 8.72 0.66 -7.07
C THR A 22 7.96 1.37 -8.18
N PHE A 23 7.15 2.33 -7.78
CA PHE A 23 6.35 3.19 -8.64
C PHE A 23 6.78 4.65 -8.47
N ALA A 24 6.73 5.41 -9.55
CA ALA A 24 6.97 6.85 -9.54
C ALA A 24 5.72 7.63 -9.09
N THR A 25 4.53 7.09 -9.39
CA THR A 25 3.25 7.77 -9.15
C THR A 25 2.19 6.88 -8.48
N THR A 26 1.14 7.52 -7.97
CA THR A 26 0.02 6.82 -7.32
C THR A 26 -0.87 6.13 -8.34
N GLU A 27 -0.93 6.65 -9.57
CA GLU A 27 -1.66 6.02 -10.67
C GLU A 27 -1.09 4.64 -11.01
N GLU A 28 0.23 4.50 -11.06
CA GLU A 28 0.88 3.20 -11.28
C GLU A 28 0.59 2.21 -10.14
N LEU A 29 0.52 2.68 -8.89
CA LEU A 29 0.06 1.87 -7.76
C LEU A 29 -1.38 1.38 -7.99
N PHE A 30 -2.29 2.26 -8.41
CA PHE A 30 -3.68 1.90 -8.64
C PHE A 30 -3.87 0.98 -9.84
N GLU A 31 -3.07 1.12 -10.90
CA GLU A 31 -3.02 0.15 -11.98
C GLU A 31 -2.54 -1.21 -11.48
N PHE A 32 -1.52 -1.24 -10.61
CA PHE A 32 -1.00 -2.47 -10.04
C PHE A 32 -2.01 -3.23 -9.16
N ILE A 33 -2.82 -2.52 -8.36
CA ILE A 33 -3.83 -3.14 -7.48
C ILE A 33 -5.21 -3.32 -8.14
N SER A 34 -5.38 -2.90 -9.39
CA SER A 34 -6.62 -3.08 -10.16
C SER A 34 -6.80 -4.53 -10.65
N PRO A 35 -8.02 -4.95 -11.04
CA PRO A 35 -8.24 -6.26 -11.66
C PRO A 35 -7.39 -6.46 -12.92
N GLY A 36 -6.73 -7.62 -13.03
CA GLY A 36 -5.74 -7.90 -14.07
C GLY A 36 -4.38 -7.22 -13.85
N GLY A 37 -4.22 -6.48 -12.75
CA GLY A 37 -2.99 -5.82 -12.34
C GLY A 37 -1.97 -6.78 -11.72
N GLY A 38 -0.80 -6.24 -11.34
CA GLY A 38 0.29 -7.04 -10.81
C GLY A 38 0.01 -7.70 -9.45
N CYS A 39 -0.98 -7.19 -8.69
CA CYS A 39 -1.42 -7.78 -7.42
C CYS A 39 -1.92 -9.22 -7.56
N GLU A 40 -2.40 -9.63 -8.72
CA GLU A 40 -2.89 -11.00 -8.94
C GLU A 40 -1.77 -12.04 -9.02
N ASN A 41 -0.52 -11.59 -9.21
CA ASN A 41 0.66 -12.45 -9.23
C ASN A 41 1.35 -12.54 -7.86
N MET A 42 0.72 -11.99 -6.81
CA MET A 42 1.27 -12.05 -5.46
C MET A 42 1.35 -13.50 -4.94
N PRO A 43 2.42 -13.84 -4.21
CA PRO A 43 2.55 -15.12 -3.53
C PRO A 43 1.38 -15.38 -2.59
N SER A 44 0.94 -16.64 -2.48
CA SER A 44 -0.20 -17.02 -1.64
C SER A 44 0.13 -17.08 -0.14
N ASP A 45 1.42 -17.08 0.21
CA ASP A 45 1.98 -17.21 1.55
C ASP A 45 2.50 -15.89 2.14
N LEU A 46 2.05 -14.75 1.59
CA LEU A 46 2.38 -13.44 2.12
C LEU A 46 1.88 -13.26 3.56
N GLY A 47 2.80 -12.85 4.43
CA GLY A 47 2.50 -12.45 5.81
C GLY A 47 2.31 -10.95 5.96
N GLU A 48 2.98 -10.14 5.14
CA GLU A 48 2.89 -8.67 5.19
C GLU A 48 3.15 -8.04 3.83
N ILE A 49 2.36 -7.00 3.49
CA ILE A 49 2.58 -6.12 2.33
C ILE A 49 2.81 -4.71 2.84
N ARG A 50 4.00 -4.14 2.59
CA ARG A 50 4.34 -2.78 3.05
C ARG A 50 4.37 -1.83 1.87
N MET A 51 3.47 -0.85 1.86
CA MET A 51 3.47 0.23 0.90
C MET A 51 4.11 1.46 1.53
N ILE A 52 5.28 1.87 1.04
CA ILE A 52 6.09 2.93 1.61
C ILE A 52 6.11 4.11 0.64
N PHE A 53 5.51 5.22 1.05
CA PHE A 53 5.55 6.48 0.32
C PHE A 53 6.67 7.35 0.86
N LEU A 54 7.46 7.92 -0.04
CA LEU A 54 8.49 8.89 0.33
C LEU A 54 7.86 10.22 0.78
N PRO A 55 8.52 10.97 1.68
CA PRO A 55 8.07 12.31 2.04
C PRO A 55 7.99 13.23 0.81
N PRO A 56 7.13 14.26 0.82
CA PRO A 56 7.02 15.21 -0.27
C PRO A 56 8.32 15.99 -0.45
N GLU A 57 8.65 16.37 -1.69
CA GLU A 57 9.82 17.20 -2.00
C GLU A 57 9.73 18.60 -1.37
N HIS A 58 8.51 19.10 -1.20
CA HIS A 58 8.23 20.40 -0.59
C HIS A 58 7.40 20.23 0.69
N PRO A 59 8.00 20.47 1.87
CA PRO A 59 7.31 20.32 3.14
C PRO A 59 6.15 21.31 3.32
N ASN A 60 5.14 20.89 4.07
CA ASN A 60 3.99 21.70 4.45
C ASN A 60 4.35 22.61 5.64
N ILE A 61 4.80 23.82 5.34
CA ILE A 61 5.25 24.79 6.35
C ILE A 61 4.11 25.26 7.26
N THR A 62 2.91 25.44 6.69
CA THR A 62 1.74 25.95 7.42
C THR A 62 1.01 24.85 8.21
N ASN A 63 1.01 23.62 7.69
CA ASN A 63 0.42 22.46 8.35
C ASN A 63 1.41 21.29 8.41
N PRO A 64 2.41 21.34 9.31
CA PRO A 64 3.43 20.30 9.40
C PRO A 64 2.88 18.93 9.81
N ILE A 65 1.69 18.86 10.41
CA ILE A 65 1.03 17.59 10.76
C ILE A 65 0.69 16.79 9.51
N ALA A 66 0.46 17.45 8.37
CA ALA A 66 0.22 16.78 7.08
C ALA A 66 1.40 15.89 6.64
N ASP A 67 2.61 16.27 7.04
CA ASP A 67 3.85 15.58 6.67
C ASP A 67 4.30 14.54 7.71
N ASN A 68 3.61 14.46 8.86
CA ASN A 68 3.93 13.46 9.88
C ASN A 68 3.77 12.07 9.29
N ARG A 69 4.81 11.25 9.45
CA ARG A 69 4.81 9.86 9.02
C ARG A 69 3.88 9.06 9.91
N ALA A 70 2.93 8.36 9.32
CA ALA A 70 2.02 7.45 9.99
C ALA A 70 1.95 6.13 9.22
N THR A 71 1.31 5.12 9.84
CA THR A 71 1.04 3.83 9.20
C THR A 71 -0.45 3.54 9.33
N LEU A 72 -1.11 3.34 8.20
CA LEU A 72 -2.46 2.76 8.14
C LEU A 72 -2.31 1.26 7.89
N GLN A 73 -2.99 0.46 8.71
CA GLN A 73 -3.02 -0.99 8.55
C GLN A 73 -4.41 -1.43 8.08
N LEU A 74 -4.44 -2.20 7.00
CA LEU A 74 -5.62 -2.86 6.43
C LEU A 74 -5.28 -4.34 6.28
N GLY A 75 -5.69 -5.17 7.25
CA GLY A 75 -5.29 -6.58 7.29
C GLY A 75 -3.78 -6.75 7.33
N ILE A 76 -3.22 -7.41 6.32
CA ILE A 76 -1.75 -7.57 6.14
C ILE A 76 -1.12 -6.44 5.30
N VAL A 77 -1.90 -5.49 4.79
CA VAL A 77 -1.41 -4.33 4.04
C VAL A 77 -1.11 -3.16 4.99
N LEU A 78 0.14 -2.73 5.04
CA LEU A 78 0.61 -1.59 5.83
C LEU A 78 1.02 -0.44 4.90
N ILE A 79 0.27 0.67 4.93
CA ILE A 79 0.57 1.88 4.17
C ILE A 79 1.29 2.86 5.09
N THR A 80 2.58 3.06 4.88
CA THR A 80 3.41 4.01 5.62
C THR A 80 3.72 5.23 4.76
N ALA A 81 3.19 6.39 5.15
CA ALA A 81 3.25 7.61 4.35
C ALA A 81 3.08 8.87 5.23
N PRO A 82 3.31 10.07 4.68
CA PRO A 82 2.77 11.31 5.27
C PRO A 82 1.27 11.22 5.52
N LEU A 83 0.77 11.81 6.61
CA LEU A 83 -0.65 11.75 6.99
C LEU A 83 -1.58 12.22 5.86
N ALA A 84 -1.23 13.30 5.16
CA ALA A 84 -2.02 13.79 4.03
C ALA A 84 -2.09 12.76 2.88
N THR A 85 -0.98 12.07 2.60
CA THR A 85 -0.93 11.00 1.61
C THR A 85 -1.80 9.81 2.02
N ILE A 86 -1.77 9.41 3.31
CA ILE A 86 -2.65 8.35 3.82
C ILE A 86 -4.11 8.71 3.57
N VAL A 87 -4.53 9.92 3.91
CA VAL A 87 -5.93 10.37 3.71
C VAL A 87 -6.31 10.32 2.23
N GLN A 88 -5.47 10.84 1.35
CA GLN A 88 -5.72 10.84 -0.09
C GLN A 88 -5.83 9.42 -0.66
N VAL A 89 -4.84 8.56 -0.40
CA VAL A 89 -4.81 7.18 -0.90
C VAL A 89 -5.97 6.38 -0.33
N SER A 90 -6.31 6.57 0.94
CA SER A 90 -7.46 5.89 1.57
C SER A 90 -8.78 6.29 0.90
N GLN A 91 -8.95 7.56 0.57
CA GLN A 91 -10.14 8.04 -0.13
C GLN A 91 -10.25 7.40 -1.52
N GLU A 92 -9.16 7.30 -2.27
CA GLU A 92 -9.15 6.65 -3.58
C GLU A 92 -9.38 5.14 -3.48
N ILE A 93 -8.79 4.44 -2.50
CA ILE A 93 -9.07 3.02 -2.24
C ILE A 93 -10.58 2.82 -1.98
N ILE A 94 -11.19 3.65 -1.12
CA ILE A 94 -12.61 3.52 -0.78
C ILE A 94 -13.50 3.79 -2.00
N ASP A 95 -13.20 4.81 -2.81
CA ASP A 95 -13.98 5.10 -4.03
C ASP A 95 -13.86 3.96 -5.05
N LYS A 96 -12.63 3.46 -5.30
CA LYS A 96 -12.37 2.36 -6.23
C LYS A 96 -12.99 1.04 -5.79
N LEU A 97 -12.99 0.76 -4.49
CA LEU A 97 -13.68 -0.40 -3.91
C LEU A 97 -15.17 -0.38 -4.28
N GLY A 98 -15.84 0.76 -4.11
CA GLY A 98 -17.25 0.94 -4.44
C GLY A 98 -17.58 0.77 -5.93
N ARG A 99 -16.57 0.78 -6.80
CA ARG A 99 -16.69 0.66 -8.25
C ARG A 99 -16.19 -0.68 -8.81
N GLY A 100 -15.66 -1.57 -7.96
CA GLY A 100 -15.05 -2.82 -8.41
C GLY A 100 -13.72 -2.62 -9.16
N GLU A 101 -13.01 -1.52 -8.88
CA GLU A 101 -11.74 -1.17 -9.52
C GLU A 101 -10.50 -1.67 -8.75
N LEU A 102 -10.71 -2.51 -7.73
CA LEU A 102 -9.64 -3.16 -6.97
C LEU A 102 -9.68 -4.66 -7.21
N SER A 103 -8.51 -5.29 -7.36
CA SER A 103 -8.38 -6.73 -7.57
C SER A 103 -8.82 -7.53 -6.33
N GLU A 104 -9.35 -8.72 -6.57
CA GLU A 104 -9.72 -9.66 -5.50
C GLU A 104 -8.51 -10.03 -4.62
N ALA A 105 -7.32 -10.14 -5.21
CA ALA A 105 -6.08 -10.39 -4.47
C ALA A 105 -5.77 -9.26 -3.47
N PHE A 106 -5.90 -8.00 -3.89
CA PHE A 106 -5.69 -6.86 -3.00
C PHE A 106 -6.73 -6.83 -1.87
N LEU A 107 -7.99 -7.10 -2.18
CA LEU A 107 -9.07 -7.15 -1.19
C LEU A 107 -8.87 -8.29 -0.19
N ALA A 108 -8.44 -9.46 -0.66
CA ALA A 108 -8.12 -10.58 0.21
C ALA A 108 -7.00 -10.21 1.21
N ALA A 109 -5.93 -9.56 0.75
CA ALA A 109 -4.86 -9.09 1.63
C ALA A 109 -5.34 -7.99 2.61
N ALA A 110 -6.17 -7.06 2.15
CA ALA A 110 -6.72 -6.00 2.98
C ALA A 110 -7.70 -6.51 4.06
N HIS A 111 -8.32 -7.67 3.85
CA HIS A 111 -9.23 -8.33 4.78
C HIS A 111 -8.57 -9.45 5.61
N ALA A 112 -7.35 -9.87 5.26
CA ALA A 112 -6.66 -10.93 5.97
C ALA A 112 -6.40 -10.51 7.42
N ASN A 113 -6.82 -11.34 8.38
CA ASN A 113 -6.48 -11.14 9.78
C ASN A 113 -5.06 -11.67 10.01
N TYR A 114 -4.29 -10.91 10.78
CA TYR A 114 -2.97 -11.29 11.31
C TYR A 114 -3.06 -12.50 12.24
#